data_AF-A0A842LTH6-F1
#
_entry.id   AF-A0A842LTH6-F1
#
_cell.length_a   1.000
_cell.length_b   1.000
_cell.length_c   1.000
_cell.angle_alpha   90.00
_cell.angle_beta   90.00
_cell.angle_gamma   90.00
#
_symmetry.space_group_name_H-M   'P 1'
#
loop_
_entity.id
_entity.type
_entity.pdbx_description
1 polymer ?
#
loop_
_entity_poly.entity_id
_entity_poly.type
_entity_poly.pdbx_seq_one_letter_code
_entity_poly.pdbx_strand_id
1 'polypeptide(L)'
;MFSMSDKAGRTSLLILLTGIILALSSYPVTGMRIEGYWIVSVIFIISMAVPSFISTIRSLGSRGFLLILVLGIYAISIETLAIITGFPYSEFYYGDMIGLKILGYTPFTVPFAWLPLFLGSAYLAKECVEGRVKFLILAALIAALTDVVIDPAAVALKFWVWVNPGIFYGVPLQNFAGWILSGLGAALISLAVTGDSLQEMGNGAVSSLYLIMCFWTGACLFLGLEIPFIAGLMLIALILRTARFKLW
;
A
#
# COMPACT_ATOMS: atom_id res chain seq x y z
N MET A 1 35.62 -7.38 4.82
CA MET A 1 34.39 -8.17 5.04
C MET A 1 33.45 -7.31 5.87
N PHE A 2 32.53 -6.57 5.24
CA PHE A 2 31.58 -5.73 5.98
C PHE A 2 30.62 -6.63 6.77
N SER A 3 30.35 -6.30 8.02
CA SER A 3 29.41 -7.08 8.84
C SER A 3 28.01 -7.01 8.22
N MET A 4 27.17 -8.04 8.42
CA MET A 4 25.77 -8.01 7.93
C MET A 4 24.99 -6.81 8.48
N SER A 5 25.36 -6.31 9.67
CA SER A 5 24.80 -5.11 10.29
C SER A 5 25.08 -3.83 9.48
N ASP A 6 26.28 -3.67 8.94
CA ASP A 6 26.64 -2.50 8.13
C ASP A 6 25.87 -2.47 6.81
N LYS A 7 25.59 -3.65 6.23
CA LYS A 7 24.84 -3.76 4.98
C LYS A 7 23.38 -3.37 5.17
N ALA A 8 22.72 -3.88 6.22
CA ALA A 8 21.33 -3.54 6.54
C ALA A 8 21.16 -2.04 6.85
N GLY A 9 22.12 -1.45 7.58
CA GLY A 9 22.15 0.00 7.84
C GLY A 9 22.24 0.82 6.56
N ARG A 10 23.12 0.44 5.62
CA ARG A 10 23.21 1.10 4.31
C ARG A 10 21.94 0.97 3.49
N THR A 11 21.32 -0.22 3.46
CA THR A 11 20.06 -0.43 2.74
C THR A 11 18.92 0.42 3.32
N SER A 12 18.82 0.51 4.65
CA SER A 12 17.85 1.39 5.32
C SER A 12 18.06 2.86 4.95
N LEU A 13 19.31 3.34 4.94
CA LEU A 13 19.64 4.69 4.52
C LEU A 13 19.25 4.96 3.06
N LEU A 14 19.52 4.02 2.16
CA LEU A 14 19.12 4.15 0.75
C LEU A 14 17.59 4.25 0.62
N ILE A 15 16.83 3.40 1.31
CA ILE A 15 15.36 3.45 1.30
C ILE A 15 14.86 4.80 1.82
N LEU A 16 15.43 5.31 2.92
CA LEU A 16 15.06 6.61 3.47
C LEU A 16 15.27 7.74 2.44
N LEU A 17 16.43 7.78 1.80
CA LEU A 17 16.76 8.76 0.75
C LEU A 17 15.86 8.61 -0.47
N THR A 18 15.56 7.37 -0.89
CA THR A 18 14.60 7.11 -1.98
C THR A 18 13.22 7.66 -1.63
N GLY A 19 12.75 7.53 -0.39
CA GLY A 19 11.49 8.14 0.04
C GLY A 19 11.47 9.66 -0.15
N ILE A 20 12.55 10.35 0.22
CA ILE A 20 12.66 11.81 0.03
C ILE A 20 12.62 12.16 -1.46
N ILE A 21 13.38 11.43 -2.28
CA ILE A 21 13.39 11.63 -3.75
C ILE A 21 11.99 11.39 -4.32
N LEU A 22 11.30 10.35 -3.87
CA LEU A 22 9.94 10.02 -4.32
C LEU A 22 8.95 11.14 -3.99
N ALA A 23 9.00 11.67 -2.77
CA ALA A 23 8.17 12.80 -2.35
C ALA A 23 8.38 14.00 -3.27
N LEU A 24 9.63 14.36 -3.59
CA LEU A 24 9.94 15.45 -4.52
C LEU A 24 9.52 15.15 -5.97
N SER A 25 9.71 13.91 -6.41
CA SER A 25 9.37 13.46 -7.77
C SER A 25 7.86 13.39 -8.03
N SER A 26 7.03 13.43 -6.98
CA SER A 26 5.58 13.50 -7.14
C SER A 26 5.13 14.83 -7.77
N TYR A 27 5.89 15.92 -7.62
CA TYR A 27 5.57 17.23 -8.22
C TYR A 27 5.35 17.16 -9.74
N PRO A 28 6.33 16.72 -10.56
CA PRO A 28 6.13 16.63 -12.00
C PRO A 28 4.99 15.65 -12.35
N VAL A 29 4.79 14.58 -11.59
CA VAL A 29 3.69 13.64 -11.82
C VAL A 29 2.31 14.29 -11.61
N THR A 30 2.19 15.19 -10.62
CA THR A 30 0.93 15.92 -10.37
C THR A 30 0.67 17.05 -11.37
N GLY A 31 1.72 17.62 -11.98
CA GLY A 31 1.61 18.74 -12.91
C GLY A 31 1.59 18.35 -14.40
N MET A 32 2.06 17.15 -14.76
CA MET A 32 2.15 16.72 -16.15
C MET A 32 0.98 15.80 -16.52
N ARG A 33 0.38 16.02 -17.70
CA ARG A 33 -0.48 15.01 -18.32
C ARG A 33 0.38 13.85 -18.80
N ILE A 34 0.40 12.78 -18.02
CA ILE A 34 1.08 11.54 -18.37
C ILE A 34 0.17 10.74 -19.33
N GLU A 35 -0.09 11.27 -20.52
CA GLU A 35 -0.84 10.53 -21.55
C GLU A 35 0.13 9.58 -22.29
N GLY A 36 -0.20 8.29 -22.36
CA GLY A 36 0.56 7.28 -23.12
C GLY A 36 1.70 6.56 -22.38
N TYR A 37 1.98 6.87 -21.11
CA TYR A 37 3.07 6.23 -20.33
C TYR A 37 2.58 5.23 -19.28
N TRP A 38 1.51 4.48 -19.55
CA TRP A 38 1.00 3.44 -18.65
C TRP A 38 2.09 2.43 -18.24
N ILE A 39 3.07 2.16 -19.11
CA ILE A 39 4.19 1.26 -18.80
C ILE A 39 5.10 1.81 -17.69
N VAL A 40 5.27 3.14 -17.61
CA VAL A 40 6.06 3.78 -16.55
C VAL A 40 5.36 3.60 -15.21
N SER A 41 4.04 3.81 -15.17
CA SER A 41 3.23 3.56 -13.98
C SER A 41 3.28 2.09 -13.55
N VAL A 42 3.19 1.15 -14.49
CA VAL A 42 3.30 -0.29 -14.20
C VAL A 42 4.66 -0.62 -13.58
N ILE A 43 5.75 -0.15 -14.20
CA ILE A 43 7.11 -0.37 -13.68
C ILE A 43 7.25 0.26 -12.29
N PHE A 44 6.71 1.47 -12.09
CA PHE A 44 6.69 2.15 -10.81
C PHE A 44 5.98 1.32 -9.74
N ILE A 45 4.72 0.92 -9.97
CA ILE A 45 3.91 0.13 -9.04
C ILE A 45 4.63 -1.17 -8.64
N ILE A 46 5.15 -1.91 -9.62
CA ILE A 46 5.86 -3.17 -9.37
C ILE A 46 7.14 -2.90 -8.56
N SER A 47 7.93 -1.90 -8.94
CA SER A 47 9.19 -1.55 -8.25
C SER A 47 8.95 -1.19 -6.79
N MET A 48 7.86 -0.47 -6.50
CA MET A 48 7.47 -0.08 -5.15
C MET A 48 7.09 -1.28 -4.28
N ALA A 49 6.54 -2.35 -4.86
CA ALA A 49 6.17 -3.57 -4.14
C ALA A 49 7.37 -4.44 -3.73
N VAL A 50 8.42 -4.45 -4.55
CA VAL A 50 9.56 -5.37 -4.46
C VAL A 50 10.18 -5.46 -3.06
N PRO A 51 10.49 -4.36 -2.34
CA PRO A 51 11.11 -4.45 -1.00
C PRO A 51 10.31 -5.29 -0.02
N SER A 52 9.00 -5.03 0.11
CA SER A 52 8.13 -5.78 1.02
C SER A 52 8.00 -7.25 0.65
N PHE A 53 7.93 -7.58 -0.65
CA PHE A 53 7.83 -8.96 -1.12
C PHE A 53 9.10 -9.74 -0.83
N ILE A 54 10.27 -9.17 -1.16
CA ILE A 54 11.57 -9.79 -0.86
C ILE A 54 11.70 -10.01 0.65
N SER A 55 11.40 -9.00 1.47
CA SER A 55 11.50 -9.13 2.92
C SER A 55 10.56 -10.20 3.47
N THR A 56 9.31 -10.22 3.02
CA THR A 56 8.30 -11.18 3.48
C THR A 56 8.71 -12.61 3.13
N ILE A 57 9.20 -12.85 1.91
CA ILE A 57 9.68 -14.19 1.49
C ILE A 57 10.94 -14.58 2.26
N ARG A 58 11.88 -13.65 2.49
CA ARG A 58 13.11 -13.94 3.23
C ARG A 58 12.86 -14.24 4.70
N SER A 59 11.91 -13.55 5.32
CA SER A 59 11.53 -13.78 6.71
C SER A 59 10.72 -15.06 6.91
N LEU A 60 9.76 -15.34 6.02
CA LEU A 60 8.75 -16.39 6.23
C LEU A 60 8.94 -17.62 5.33
N GLY A 61 9.94 -17.63 4.46
CA GLY A 61 10.22 -18.72 3.52
C GLY A 61 9.04 -19.01 2.59
N SER A 62 8.70 -20.30 2.45
CA SER A 62 7.58 -20.75 1.60
C SER A 62 6.22 -20.20 2.04
N ARG A 63 6.03 -19.95 3.36
CA ARG A 63 4.80 -19.31 3.87
C ARG A 63 4.69 -17.87 3.42
N GLY A 64 5.81 -17.15 3.31
CA GLY A 64 5.83 -15.78 2.77
C GLY A 64 5.44 -15.73 1.30
N PHE A 65 5.95 -16.66 0.50
CA PHE A 65 5.55 -16.80 -0.90
C PHE A 65 4.05 -17.15 -1.04
N LEU A 66 3.58 -18.14 -0.27
CA LEU A 66 2.16 -18.52 -0.26
C LEU A 66 1.27 -17.36 0.17
N LEU A 67 1.68 -16.58 1.18
CA LEU A 67 0.95 -15.41 1.64
C LEU A 67 0.76 -14.38 0.52
N ILE A 68 1.84 -14.04 -0.18
CA ILE A 68 1.77 -13.08 -1.30
C ILE A 68 0.84 -13.61 -2.40
N LEU A 69 0.91 -14.89 -2.72
CA LEU A 69 0.03 -15.50 -3.74
C LEU A 69 -1.44 -15.42 -3.33
N VAL A 70 -1.78 -15.85 -2.11
CA VAL A 70 -3.17 -15.87 -1.62
C VAL A 70 -3.72 -14.46 -1.48
N LEU A 71 -2.94 -13.52 -0.93
CA LEU A 71 -3.34 -12.11 -0.85
C LEU A 71 -3.49 -11.47 -2.24
N GLY A 72 -2.66 -11.86 -3.21
CA GLY A 72 -2.77 -11.35 -4.58
C GLY A 72 -4.07 -11.80 -5.25
N ILE A 73 -4.43 -13.08 -5.09
CA ILE A 73 -5.72 -13.61 -5.55
C ILE A 73 -6.87 -12.90 -4.84
N TYR A 74 -6.77 -12.73 -3.52
CA TYR A 74 -7.77 -12.01 -2.74
C TYR A 74 -7.96 -10.56 -3.22
N ALA A 75 -6.87 -9.82 -3.45
CA ALA A 75 -6.89 -8.46 -3.94
C ALA A 75 -7.59 -8.35 -5.30
N ILE A 76 -7.25 -9.20 -6.27
CA ILE A 76 -7.96 -9.24 -7.56
C ILE A 76 -9.44 -9.57 -7.37
N SER A 77 -9.77 -10.52 -6.50
CA SER A 77 -11.13 -11.01 -6.31
C SER A 77 -12.04 -9.94 -5.70
N ILE A 78 -11.59 -9.29 -4.62
CA ILE A 78 -12.38 -8.25 -3.93
C ILE A 78 -12.53 -7.00 -4.79
N GLU A 79 -11.49 -6.66 -5.55
CA GLU A 79 -11.51 -5.54 -6.49
C GLU A 79 -12.48 -5.79 -7.65
N THR A 80 -12.43 -7.00 -8.23
CA THR A 80 -13.34 -7.41 -9.31
C THR A 80 -14.79 -7.41 -8.80
N LEU A 81 -15.03 -7.89 -7.58
CA LEU A 81 -16.33 -7.83 -6.94
C LEU A 81 -16.84 -6.39 -6.81
N ALA A 82 -15.97 -5.45 -6.38
CA ALA A 82 -16.33 -4.05 -6.26
C ALA A 82 -16.67 -3.40 -7.59
N ILE A 83 -15.91 -3.68 -8.65
CA ILE A 83 -16.19 -3.16 -10.00
C ILE A 83 -17.53 -3.68 -10.53
N ILE A 84 -17.86 -4.96 -10.27
CA ILE A 84 -19.10 -5.59 -10.78
C ILE A 84 -20.34 -5.18 -9.96
N THR A 85 -20.20 -5.04 -8.64
CA THR A 85 -21.34 -4.95 -7.72
C THR A 85 -21.42 -3.64 -6.94
N GLY A 86 -20.37 -2.82 -6.97
CA GLY A 86 -20.21 -1.67 -6.09
C GLY A 86 -19.86 -2.02 -4.65
N PHE A 87 -19.77 -3.30 -4.27
CA PHE A 87 -19.38 -3.73 -2.92
C PHE A 87 -17.98 -4.38 -2.91
N PRO A 88 -17.07 -4.02 -1.99
CA PRO A 88 -17.33 -3.18 -0.81
C PRO A 88 -17.03 -1.68 -0.98
N TYR A 89 -16.49 -1.22 -2.12
CA TYR A 89 -15.87 0.10 -2.23
C TYR A 89 -16.76 1.26 -2.75
N SER A 90 -17.97 0.97 -3.25
CA SER A 90 -18.79 1.77 -4.18
C SER A 90 -18.45 1.49 -5.65
N GLU A 91 -19.30 1.92 -6.57
CA GLU A 91 -19.08 1.75 -8.01
C GLU A 91 -18.02 2.71 -8.54
N PHE A 92 -17.02 2.17 -9.25
CA PHE A 92 -15.98 2.92 -9.93
C PHE A 92 -15.45 2.16 -11.15
N TYR A 93 -14.68 2.84 -11.97
CA TYR A 93 -13.92 2.21 -13.05
C TYR A 93 -12.49 2.75 -13.09
N TYR A 94 -11.56 1.86 -13.45
CA TYR A 94 -10.17 2.21 -13.66
C TYR A 94 -9.96 2.93 -14.99
N GLY A 95 -9.12 3.96 -14.96
CA GLY A 95 -8.50 4.52 -16.17
C GLY A 95 -7.43 3.59 -16.75
N ASP A 96 -6.75 4.04 -17.79
CA ASP A 96 -5.80 3.20 -18.56
C ASP A 96 -4.36 3.26 -18.04
N MET A 97 -4.13 4.04 -16.97
CA MET A 97 -2.78 4.38 -16.51
C MET A 97 -2.13 3.35 -15.61
N ILE A 98 -2.88 2.40 -15.05
CA ILE A 98 -2.36 1.45 -14.08
C ILE A 98 -2.24 0.02 -14.63
N GLY A 99 -2.26 -0.14 -15.95
CA GLY A 99 -2.01 -1.42 -16.62
C GLY A 99 -3.27 -2.11 -17.12
N LEU A 100 -3.05 -3.23 -17.81
CA LEU A 100 -4.11 -3.97 -18.50
C LEU A 100 -5.07 -4.66 -17.52
N LYS A 101 -6.36 -4.62 -17.85
CA LYS A 101 -7.43 -5.21 -17.05
C LYS A 101 -7.52 -6.71 -17.28
N ILE A 102 -7.48 -7.51 -16.22
CA ILE A 102 -7.73 -8.95 -16.24
C ILE A 102 -9.23 -9.14 -16.51
N LEU A 103 -9.56 -9.86 -17.58
CA LEU A 103 -10.94 -10.10 -18.03
C LEU A 103 -11.79 -8.83 -18.20
N GLY A 104 -11.15 -7.68 -18.42
CA GLY A 104 -11.83 -6.39 -18.58
C GLY A 104 -12.18 -5.65 -17.29
N TYR A 105 -11.88 -6.22 -16.10
CA TYR A 105 -12.23 -5.63 -14.80
C TYR A 105 -11.02 -5.02 -14.09
N THR A 106 -10.30 -5.82 -13.31
CA THR A 106 -9.25 -5.36 -12.41
C THR A 106 -7.87 -5.34 -13.10
N PRO A 107 -7.11 -4.23 -13.05
CA PRO A 107 -5.74 -4.19 -13.54
C PRO A 107 -4.83 -5.21 -12.87
N PHE A 108 -3.96 -5.87 -13.65
CA PHE A 108 -3.06 -6.90 -13.12
C PHE A 108 -2.05 -6.37 -12.09
N THR A 109 -1.88 -5.05 -12.01
CA THR A 109 -1.00 -4.35 -11.08
C THR A 109 -1.60 -4.22 -9.67
N VAL A 110 -2.91 -4.43 -9.49
CA VAL A 110 -3.59 -4.24 -8.19
C VAL A 110 -2.92 -5.02 -7.05
N PRO A 111 -2.50 -6.29 -7.22
CA PRO A 111 -1.75 -6.99 -6.19
C PRO A 111 -0.45 -6.27 -5.78
N PHE A 112 0.23 -5.63 -6.72
CA PHE A 112 1.47 -4.89 -6.45
C PHE A 112 1.20 -3.51 -5.84
N ALA A 113 0.06 -2.89 -6.10
CA ALA A 113 -0.33 -1.63 -5.48
C ALA A 113 -0.83 -1.86 -4.04
N TRP A 114 -1.66 -2.89 -3.83
CA TRP A 114 -2.40 -3.09 -2.60
C TRP A 114 -1.63 -3.89 -1.54
N LEU A 115 -1.01 -5.01 -1.90
CA LEU A 115 -0.35 -5.89 -0.92
C LEU A 115 0.74 -5.18 -0.12
N PRO A 116 1.61 -4.33 -0.70
CA PRO A 116 2.65 -3.67 0.08
C PRO A 116 2.10 -2.71 1.15
N LEU A 117 0.93 -2.10 0.89
CA LEU A 117 0.22 -1.27 1.86
C LEU A 117 -0.25 -2.13 3.03
N PHE A 118 -0.88 -3.26 2.72
CA PHE A 118 -1.35 -4.19 3.73
C PHE A 118 -0.21 -4.86 4.51
N LEU A 119 0.84 -5.34 3.85
CA LEU A 119 2.01 -5.96 4.50
C LEU A 119 2.72 -4.99 5.45
N GLY A 120 2.89 -3.73 5.04
CA GLY A 120 3.40 -2.70 5.92
C GLY A 120 2.45 -2.41 7.10
N SER A 121 1.14 -2.40 6.87
CA SER A 121 0.13 -2.22 7.92
C SER A 121 0.14 -3.36 8.94
N ALA A 122 0.25 -4.60 8.47
CA ALA A 122 0.39 -5.78 9.30
C ALA A 122 1.71 -5.76 10.10
N TYR A 123 2.82 -5.34 9.48
CA TYR A 123 4.08 -5.12 10.19
C TYR A 123 3.92 -4.10 11.32
N LEU A 124 3.32 -2.93 11.05
CA LEU A 124 3.11 -1.92 12.09
C LEU A 124 2.21 -2.43 13.21
N ALA A 125 1.13 -3.13 12.86
CA ALA A 125 0.21 -3.69 13.84
C ALA A 125 0.91 -4.70 14.76
N LYS A 126 1.71 -5.63 14.22
CA LYS A 126 2.41 -6.63 15.06
C LYS A 126 3.41 -5.97 16.03
N GLU A 127 4.04 -4.87 15.64
CA GLU A 127 5.01 -4.16 16.48
C GLU A 127 4.35 -3.25 17.52
N CYS A 128 3.08 -2.87 17.32
CA CYS A 128 2.35 -1.96 18.20
C CYS A 128 1.44 -2.65 19.22
N VAL A 129 0.93 -3.85 18.94
CA VAL A 129 -0.03 -4.53 19.82
C VAL A 129 0.23 -6.02 19.93
N GLU A 130 -0.06 -6.55 21.11
CA GLU A 130 -0.10 -8.00 21.37
C GLU A 130 -1.53 -8.54 21.26
N GLY A 131 -1.66 -9.78 20.79
CA GLY A 131 -2.93 -10.51 20.72
C GLY A 131 -3.64 -10.39 19.37
N ARG A 132 -4.23 -11.52 18.94
CA ARG A 132 -4.79 -11.69 17.58
C ARG A 132 -5.89 -10.67 17.24
N VAL A 133 -6.81 -10.41 18.16
CA VAL A 133 -7.93 -9.47 17.91
C VAL A 133 -7.43 -8.03 17.72
N LYS A 134 -6.52 -7.57 18.59
CA LYS A 134 -5.94 -6.22 18.47
C LYS A 134 -5.14 -6.08 17.19
N PHE A 135 -4.36 -7.11 16.82
CA PHE A 135 -3.64 -7.16 15.56
C PHE A 135 -4.58 -7.02 14.35
N LEU A 136 -5.66 -7.81 14.29
CA LEU A 136 -6.64 -7.78 13.18
C LEU A 136 -7.22 -6.37 13.00
N ILE A 137 -7.70 -5.78 14.10
CA ILE A 137 -8.30 -4.45 14.09
C ILE A 137 -7.27 -3.40 13.66
N LEU A 138 -6.09 -3.39 14.27
CA LEU A 138 -5.09 -2.37 14.00
C LEU A 138 -4.53 -2.47 12.58
N ALA A 139 -4.27 -3.68 12.08
CA ALA A 139 -3.79 -3.87 10.70
C ALA A 139 -4.81 -3.35 9.68
N ALA A 140 -6.10 -3.63 9.89
CA ALA A 140 -7.17 -3.15 9.01
C ALA A 140 -7.33 -1.61 9.08
N LEU A 141 -7.27 -1.02 10.28
CA LEU A 141 -7.37 0.43 10.45
C LEU A 141 -6.18 1.17 9.83
N ILE A 142 -4.95 0.65 9.99
CA ILE A 142 -3.78 1.24 9.33
C ILE A 142 -3.91 1.11 7.81
N ALA A 143 -4.36 -0.03 7.28
CA ALA A 143 -4.58 -0.21 5.85
C ALA A 143 -5.59 0.81 5.31
N ALA A 144 -6.74 1.00 5.98
CA ALA A 144 -7.71 2.02 5.61
C ALA A 144 -7.15 3.46 5.75
N LEU A 145 -6.26 3.71 6.70
CA LEU A 145 -5.59 5.01 6.82
C LEU A 145 -4.63 5.26 5.64
N THR A 146 -4.03 4.23 5.05
CA THR A 146 -3.23 4.41 3.82
C THR A 146 -4.09 4.87 2.64
N ASP A 147 -5.34 4.40 2.58
CA ASP A 147 -6.31 4.76 1.54
C ASP A 147 -6.76 6.22 1.66
N VAL A 148 -6.95 6.71 2.88
CA VAL A 148 -7.22 8.14 3.16
C VAL A 148 -6.15 9.07 2.54
N VAL A 149 -4.91 8.58 2.38
CA VAL A 149 -3.82 9.31 1.73
C VAL A 149 -3.85 9.15 0.20
N ILE A 150 -4.02 7.91 -0.28
CA ILE A 150 -3.83 7.58 -1.70
C ILE A 150 -5.04 7.99 -2.54
N ASP A 151 -6.24 7.63 -2.08
CA ASP A 151 -7.45 7.62 -2.89
C ASP A 151 -7.83 9.04 -3.38
N PRO A 152 -7.80 10.09 -2.53
CA PRO A 152 -8.02 11.47 -2.97
C PRO A 152 -7.09 11.93 -4.10
N ALA A 153 -5.80 11.61 -3.99
CA ALA A 153 -4.81 11.98 -4.99
C ALA A 153 -4.99 11.17 -6.28
N ALA A 154 -5.32 9.89 -6.18
CA ALA A 154 -5.58 9.04 -7.33
C ALA A 154 -6.85 9.44 -8.11
N VAL A 155 -7.90 9.90 -7.41
CA VAL A 155 -9.10 10.50 -8.02
C VAL A 155 -8.74 11.79 -8.76
N ALA A 156 -7.96 12.68 -8.13
CA ALA A 156 -7.49 13.92 -8.78
C ALA A 156 -6.64 13.63 -10.04
N LEU A 157 -5.85 12.56 -10.02
CA LEU A 157 -5.02 12.10 -11.15
C LEU A 157 -5.78 11.19 -12.14
N LYS A 158 -7.06 10.91 -11.90
CA LYS A 158 -7.92 10.06 -12.73
C LYS A 158 -7.38 8.64 -12.94
N PHE A 159 -6.72 8.06 -11.95
CA PHE A 159 -6.33 6.64 -11.98
C PHE A 159 -7.56 5.73 -11.91
N TRP A 160 -8.56 6.14 -11.14
CA TRP A 160 -9.92 5.62 -11.18
C TRP A 160 -10.91 6.77 -11.03
N VAL A 161 -12.16 6.51 -11.40
CA VAL A 161 -13.25 7.45 -11.30
C VAL A 161 -14.44 6.76 -10.64
N TRP A 162 -14.92 7.37 -9.54
CA TRP A 162 -16.13 6.95 -8.84
C TRP A 162 -17.36 7.36 -9.65
N VAL A 163 -18.32 6.43 -9.82
CA VAL A 163 -19.58 6.71 -10.52
C VAL A 163 -20.40 7.75 -9.77
N ASN A 164 -20.44 7.62 -8.44
CA ASN A 164 -21.06 8.57 -7.53
C ASN A 164 -19.97 9.16 -6.61
N PRO A 165 -19.37 10.31 -6.95
CA PRO A 165 -18.29 10.90 -6.16
C PRO A 165 -18.74 11.19 -4.72
N GLY A 166 -17.85 10.90 -3.76
CA GLY A 166 -18.11 11.14 -2.35
C GLY A 166 -17.66 12.50 -1.84
N ILE A 167 -18.04 12.81 -0.60
CA ILE A 167 -17.76 14.10 0.06
C ILE A 167 -16.28 14.29 0.42
N PHE A 168 -15.52 13.20 0.55
CA PHE A 168 -14.12 13.25 0.96
C PHE A 168 -13.22 13.30 -0.28
N TYR A 169 -12.99 14.52 -0.80
CA TYR A 169 -12.17 14.73 -2.00
C TYR A 169 -12.60 13.87 -3.21
N GLY A 170 -13.90 13.61 -3.36
CA GLY A 170 -14.45 12.78 -4.42
C GLY A 170 -14.54 11.28 -4.08
N VAL A 171 -14.00 10.84 -2.94
CA VAL A 171 -14.01 9.44 -2.51
C VAL A 171 -15.25 9.13 -1.64
N PRO A 172 -16.06 8.11 -1.99
CA PRO A 172 -17.19 7.67 -1.18
C PRO A 172 -16.79 7.15 0.20
N LEU A 173 -17.59 7.44 1.23
CA LEU A 173 -17.32 6.94 2.59
C LEU A 173 -17.35 5.40 2.68
N GLN A 174 -18.14 4.76 1.81
CA GLN A 174 -18.19 3.31 1.70
C GLN A 174 -16.83 2.73 1.26
N ASN A 175 -16.01 3.45 0.51
CA ASN A 175 -14.66 2.99 0.15
C ASN A 175 -13.82 2.72 1.40
N PHE A 176 -13.77 3.67 2.33
CA PHE A 176 -13.01 3.52 3.58
C PHE A 176 -13.53 2.38 4.45
N ALA A 177 -14.85 2.19 4.52
CA ALA A 177 -15.45 1.03 5.20
C ALA A 177 -15.05 -0.29 4.51
N GLY A 178 -15.02 -0.28 3.17
CA GLY A 178 -14.56 -1.40 2.37
C GLY A 178 -13.08 -1.71 2.59
N TRP A 179 -12.22 -0.71 2.77
CA TRP A 179 -10.81 -0.90 3.10
C TRP A 179 -10.59 -1.50 4.49
N ILE A 180 -11.42 -1.13 5.46
CA ILE A 180 -11.41 -1.80 6.78
C ILE A 180 -11.82 -3.26 6.61
N LEU A 181 -12.89 -3.54 5.86
CA LEU A 181 -13.36 -4.91 5.62
C LEU A 181 -12.31 -5.74 4.87
N SER A 182 -11.72 -5.19 3.82
CA SER A 182 -10.75 -5.89 2.99
C SER A 182 -9.45 -6.12 3.76
N GLY A 183 -9.01 -5.13 4.55
CA GLY A 183 -7.89 -5.23 5.48
C GLY A 183 -8.11 -6.29 6.58
N LEU A 184 -9.32 -6.38 7.15
CA LEU A 184 -9.67 -7.43 8.11
C LEU A 184 -9.56 -8.82 7.47
N GLY A 185 -10.11 -8.98 6.26
CA GLY A 185 -10.02 -10.24 5.51
C GLY A 185 -8.57 -10.64 5.24
N ALA A 186 -7.72 -9.70 4.83
CA ALA A 186 -6.30 -9.95 4.60
C ALA A 186 -5.52 -10.25 5.89
N ALA A 187 -5.88 -9.62 7.01
CA ALA A 187 -5.29 -9.92 8.32
C ALA A 187 -5.67 -11.33 8.80
N LEU A 188 -6.91 -11.75 8.57
CA LEU A 188 -7.35 -13.13 8.82
C LEU A 188 -6.62 -14.14 7.92
N ILE A 189 -6.50 -13.86 6.63
CA ILE A 189 -5.72 -14.67 5.68
C ILE A 189 -4.27 -14.78 6.15
N SER A 190 -3.67 -13.67 6.58
CA SER A 190 -2.28 -13.63 7.05
C SER A 190 -2.07 -14.52 8.26
N LEU A 191 -2.95 -14.46 9.25
CA LEU A 191 -2.90 -15.36 10.42
C LEU A 191 -3.16 -16.82 10.03
N ALA A 192 -4.05 -17.09 9.08
CA ALA A 192 -4.35 -18.45 8.63
C ALA A 192 -3.18 -19.09 7.87
N VAL A 193 -2.48 -18.31 7.02
CA VAL A 193 -1.38 -18.81 6.18
C VAL A 193 -0.07 -18.90 6.97
N THR A 194 0.21 -17.92 7.83
CA THR A 194 1.52 -17.82 8.50
C THR A 194 1.48 -18.29 9.96
N GLY A 195 0.32 -18.25 10.60
CA GLY A 195 0.18 -18.56 12.02
C GLY A 195 1.10 -17.65 12.86
N ASP A 196 1.81 -18.25 13.81
CA ASP A 196 2.70 -17.49 14.69
C ASP A 196 4.00 -17.03 14.00
N SER A 197 4.34 -17.58 12.82
CA SER A 197 5.53 -17.12 12.07
C SER A 197 5.38 -15.69 11.55
N LEU A 198 4.17 -15.12 11.55
CA LEU A 198 3.96 -13.71 11.24
C LEU A 198 4.86 -12.79 12.08
N GLN A 199 5.14 -13.18 13.32
CA GLN A 199 6.00 -12.41 14.24
C GLN A 199 7.44 -12.29 13.74
N GLU A 200 7.90 -13.24 12.94
CA GLU A 200 9.24 -13.29 12.33
C GLU A 200 9.38 -12.34 11.12
N MET A 201 8.28 -11.72 10.67
CA MET A 201 8.31 -10.76 9.56
C MET A 201 9.26 -9.60 9.87
N GLY A 202 10.32 -9.47 9.07
CA GLY A 202 11.37 -8.49 9.27
C GLY A 202 10.98 -7.08 8.83
N ASN A 203 11.80 -6.11 9.23
CA ASN A 203 11.55 -4.69 9.00
C ASN A 203 11.43 -4.30 7.53
N GLY A 204 12.05 -5.05 6.61
CA GLY A 204 11.91 -4.81 5.18
C GLY A 204 10.46 -4.90 4.66
N ALA A 205 9.53 -5.48 5.44
CA ALA A 205 8.12 -5.52 5.09
C ALA A 205 7.47 -4.12 5.07
N VAL A 206 7.95 -3.19 5.90
CA VAL A 206 7.40 -1.82 5.98
C VAL A 206 8.02 -0.85 4.97
N SER A 207 9.10 -1.24 4.29
CA SER A 207 9.84 -0.36 3.38
C SER A 207 8.99 0.12 2.22
N SER A 208 8.22 -0.79 1.60
CA SER A 208 7.33 -0.42 0.50
C SER A 208 6.25 0.53 0.97
N LEU A 209 5.64 0.29 2.15
CA LEU A 209 4.67 1.22 2.72
C LEU A 209 5.30 2.60 2.95
N TYR A 210 6.51 2.68 3.51
CA TYR A 210 7.24 3.95 3.66
C TYR A 210 7.40 4.68 2.33
N LEU A 211 7.94 3.99 1.31
CA LEU A 211 8.19 4.59 0.00
C LEU A 211 6.89 5.07 -0.66
N ILE A 212 5.82 4.26 -0.60
CA ILE A 212 4.52 4.59 -1.18
C ILE A 212 3.91 5.80 -0.46
N MET A 213 3.96 5.82 0.88
CA MET A 213 3.48 6.97 1.65
C MET A 213 4.29 8.23 1.37
N CYS A 214 5.61 8.16 1.20
CA CYS A 214 6.41 9.33 0.81
C CYS A 214 5.96 9.90 -0.55
N PHE A 215 5.77 9.05 -1.55
CA PHE A 215 5.30 9.49 -2.87
C PHE A 215 3.92 10.15 -2.80
N TRP A 216 2.93 9.46 -2.21
CA TRP A 216 1.55 9.96 -2.17
C TRP A 216 1.35 11.13 -1.22
N THR A 217 2.10 11.21 -0.12
CA THR A 217 2.10 12.40 0.74
C THR A 217 2.63 13.61 -0.02
N GLY A 218 3.71 13.45 -0.79
CA GLY A 218 4.19 14.50 -1.70
C GLY A 218 3.13 14.89 -2.73
N ALA A 219 2.46 13.91 -3.35
CA ALA A 219 1.40 14.19 -4.32
C ALA A 219 0.24 14.98 -3.69
N CYS A 220 -0.18 14.61 -2.48
CA CYS A 220 -1.22 15.33 -1.74
C CYS A 220 -0.83 16.78 -1.47
N LEU A 221 0.43 17.05 -1.12
CA LEU A 221 0.93 18.42 -0.95
C LEU A 221 0.78 19.23 -2.24
N PHE A 222 1.22 18.68 -3.39
CA PHE A 222 1.20 19.41 -4.66
C PHE A 222 -0.20 19.54 -5.27
N LEU A 223 -1.12 18.64 -4.92
CA LEU A 223 -2.53 18.71 -5.31
C LEU A 223 -3.40 19.56 -4.36
N GLY A 224 -2.83 20.10 -3.27
CA GLY A 224 -3.57 20.90 -2.29
C GLY A 224 -4.54 20.08 -1.41
N LEU A 225 -4.25 18.79 -1.21
CA LEU A 225 -5.07 17.86 -0.43
C LEU A 225 -4.60 17.84 1.03
N GLU A 226 -5.02 18.83 1.81
CA GLU A 226 -4.52 19.09 3.17
C GLU A 226 -4.72 17.93 4.15
N ILE A 227 -5.93 17.37 4.23
CA ILE A 227 -6.23 16.28 5.19
C ILE A 227 -5.44 15.00 4.82
N PRO A 228 -5.45 14.52 3.56
CA PRO A 228 -4.62 13.40 3.12
C PRO A 228 -3.11 13.64 3.35
N PHE A 229 -2.64 14.87 3.12
CA PHE A 229 -1.24 15.23 3.36
C PHE A 229 -0.86 15.07 4.85
N ILE A 230 -1.68 15.58 5.77
CA ILE A 230 -1.44 15.46 7.21
C ILE A 230 -1.48 13.98 7.64
N ALA A 231 -2.46 13.22 7.16
CA ALA A 231 -2.55 11.78 7.44
C ALA A 231 -1.30 11.03 6.95
N GLY A 232 -0.80 11.38 5.76
CA GLY A 232 0.43 10.85 5.20
C GLY A 232 1.67 11.14 6.06
N LEU A 233 1.83 12.39 6.52
CA LEU A 233 2.91 12.75 7.45
C LEU A 233 2.84 11.96 8.77
N MET A 234 1.64 11.78 9.33
CA MET A 234 1.42 10.99 10.54
C MET A 234 1.79 9.51 10.33
N LEU A 235 1.40 8.92 9.20
CA LEU A 235 1.76 7.55 8.84
C LEU A 235 3.27 7.38 8.66
N ILE A 236 3.94 8.30 7.96
CA ILE A 236 5.40 8.29 7.79
C ILE A 236 6.08 8.37 9.17
N ALA A 237 5.63 9.27 10.04
CA ALA A 237 6.16 9.38 11.40
C ALA A 237 5.95 8.09 12.20
N LEU A 238 4.77 7.47 12.11
CA LEU A 238 4.47 6.19 12.74
C LEU A 238 5.40 5.08 12.24
N ILE A 239 5.63 5.00 10.93
CA ILE A 239 6.52 4.02 10.31
C ILE A 239 7.94 4.19 10.84
N LEU A 240 8.49 5.40 10.77
CA LEU A 240 9.87 5.68 11.19
C LEU A 240 10.08 5.44 12.68
N ARG A 241 9.09 5.80 13.51
CA ARG A 241 9.11 5.56 14.96
C ARG A 241 9.09 4.06 15.27
N THR A 242 8.17 3.32 14.67
CA THR A 242 7.97 1.89 14.93
C THR A 242 9.16 1.06 14.44
N ALA A 243 9.63 1.35 13.21
CA ALA A 243 10.78 0.67 12.63
C ALA A 243 12.13 1.17 13.17
N ARG A 244 12.14 2.23 14.00
CA ARG A 244 13.36 2.89 14.51
C ARG A 244 14.36 3.21 13.39
N PHE A 245 13.85 3.73 12.26
CA PHE A 245 14.60 4.02 11.03
C PHE A 245 15.29 2.80 10.37
N LYS A 246 15.04 1.57 10.84
CA LYS A 246 15.53 0.34 10.22
C LYS A 246 14.45 -0.17 9.27
N LEU A 247 14.60 0.13 7.99
CA LEU A 247 13.66 -0.24 6.93
C LEU A 247 14.17 -1.45 6.11
N TRP A 248 15.08 -2.25 6.66
CA TRP A 248 15.58 -3.49 6.05
C TRP A 248 16.20 -4.38 7.13
#